data_AF-A0A2M7YYS9-F1
#
_entry.id   AF-A0A2M7YYS9-F1
#
_cell.length_a   1.000
_cell.length_b   1.000
_cell.length_c   1.000
_cell.angle_alpha   90.00
_cell.angle_beta   90.00
_cell.angle_gamma   90.00
#
_symmetry.space_group_name_H-M   'P 1'
#
loop_
_entity.id
_entity.type
_entity.pdbx_description
1 polymer ?
#
loop_
_entity_poly.entity_id
_entity_poly.type
_entity_poly.pdbx_seq_one_letter_code
_entity_poly.pdbx_strand_id
1 'polypeptide(L)'
;AARNKGPYALIHPVTHKPAGRLPAAPVFEAIVQTAWETGDPGLLFLDAINRANPTPALGTLDATNPCGEIPLLPNEACILGSINLARHLHMDGTHPTINRDKIKQTVHTAVRFLDNVIEINRYPTPGIEQQTRGNRKIGLGVMGFAELLIRLGIPYNSPEAIETGEHLMRDIAQEARRGSAHLAAERGVFPFW
;
A
#
# COMPACT_ATOMS: atom_id res chain seq x y z
N ALA A 1 24.05 8.74 3.75
CA ALA A 1 25.37 8.16 4.11
C ALA A 1 25.98 7.35 2.96
N ALA A 2 25.29 6.31 2.44
CA ALA A 2 25.80 5.45 1.36
C ALA A 2 26.26 6.23 0.11
N ARG A 3 25.42 7.12 -0.43
CA ARG A 3 25.75 7.96 -1.61
C ARG A 3 27.03 8.79 -1.43
N ASN A 4 27.26 9.30 -0.22
CA ASN A 4 28.40 10.16 0.09
C ASN A 4 29.58 9.36 0.68
N LYS A 5 29.52 8.02 0.68
CA LYS A 5 30.51 7.11 1.29
C LYS A 5 30.85 7.45 2.74
N GLY A 6 29.90 8.04 3.48
CA GLY A 6 30.09 8.44 4.88
C GLY A 6 29.73 7.33 5.87
N PRO A 7 30.29 7.36 7.10
CA PRO A 7 29.89 6.44 8.16
C PRO A 7 28.54 6.82 8.78
N TYR A 8 27.84 5.86 9.38
CA TYR A 8 26.62 6.08 10.17
C TYR A 8 26.78 5.47 11.58
N ALA A 9 26.02 5.98 12.53
CA ALA A 9 26.03 5.47 13.91
C ALA A 9 25.11 4.25 14.02
N LEU A 10 25.58 3.21 14.71
CA LEU A 10 24.75 2.11 15.20
C LEU A 10 24.11 2.56 16.50
N ILE A 11 22.78 2.56 16.57
CA ILE A 11 22.02 3.00 17.74
C ILE A 11 21.53 1.78 18.52
N HIS A 12 21.83 1.72 19.81
CA HIS A 12 21.36 0.63 20.66
C HIS A 12 19.85 0.78 20.91
N PRO A 13 19.04 -0.29 20.74
CA PRO A 13 17.58 -0.18 20.77
C PRO A 13 16.99 0.20 22.13
N VAL A 14 17.64 -0.18 23.23
CA VAL A 14 17.17 0.16 24.61
C VAL A 14 17.66 1.52 25.09
N THR A 15 18.93 1.85 24.90
CA THR A 15 19.52 3.08 25.46
C THR A 15 19.40 4.27 24.52
N HIS A 16 19.08 4.03 23.24
CA HIS A 16 19.06 5.01 22.15
C HIS A 16 20.37 5.79 21.98
N LYS A 17 21.47 5.29 22.52
CA LYS A 17 22.81 5.89 22.41
C LYS A 17 23.61 5.24 21.29
N PRO A 18 24.55 5.97 20.67
CA PRO A 18 25.51 5.37 19.75
C PRO A 18 26.31 4.27 20.45
N ALA A 19 26.30 3.06 19.88
CA ALA A 19 27.07 1.91 20.34
C ALA A 19 28.26 1.60 19.41
N GLY A 20 28.33 2.25 18.25
CA GLY A 20 29.39 2.06 17.28
C GLY A 20 29.15 2.86 16.01
N ARG A 21 30.04 2.72 15.03
CA ARG A 21 29.87 3.30 13.68
C ARG A 21 30.31 2.29 12.63
N LEU A 22 29.60 2.27 11.50
CA LEU A 22 30.01 1.51 10.32
C LEU A 22 30.09 2.41 9.09
N PRO A 23 31.01 2.12 8.15
CA PRO A 23 30.95 2.73 6.83
C PRO A 23 29.67 2.26 6.12
N ALA A 24 28.89 3.19 5.56
CA ALA A 24 27.60 2.84 4.95
C ALA A 24 27.75 2.05 3.64
N ALA A 25 28.81 2.31 2.86
CA ALA A 25 29.00 1.66 1.56
C ALA A 25 29.20 0.14 1.66
N PRO A 26 30.09 -0.41 2.53
CA PRO A 26 30.21 -1.86 2.69
C PRO A 26 28.94 -2.54 3.20
N VAL A 27 28.15 -1.88 4.06
CA VAL A 27 26.87 -2.43 4.54
C VAL A 27 25.85 -2.50 3.39
N PHE A 28 25.78 -1.45 2.57
CA PHE A 28 24.89 -1.44 1.41
C PHE A 28 25.32 -2.47 0.36
N GLU A 29 26.62 -2.62 0.12
CA GLU A 29 27.17 -3.66 -0.77
C GLU A 29 26.80 -5.06 -0.28
N ALA A 30 26.89 -5.32 1.03
CA ALA A 30 26.46 -6.59 1.60
C ALA A 30 24.97 -6.85 1.35
N ILE A 31 24.10 -5.83 1.51
CA ILE A 31 22.67 -5.94 1.19
C ILE A 31 22.47 -6.30 -0.29
N VAL A 32 23.15 -5.61 -1.20
CA VAL A 32 23.06 -5.86 -2.65
C VAL A 32 23.53 -7.27 -2.99
N GLN A 33 24.65 -7.71 -2.43
CA GLN A 33 25.19 -9.04 -2.67
C GLN A 33 24.24 -10.13 -2.18
N THR A 34 23.70 -10.02 -0.96
CA THR A 34 22.75 -11.01 -0.45
C THR A 34 21.46 -11.01 -1.28
N ALA A 35 20.94 -9.84 -1.66
CA ALA A 35 19.76 -9.75 -2.52
C ALA A 35 19.99 -10.38 -3.91
N TRP A 36 21.21 -10.31 -4.45
CA TRP A 36 21.58 -11.01 -5.68
C TRP A 36 21.63 -12.53 -5.50
N GLU A 37 22.13 -13.01 -4.35
CA GLU A 37 22.27 -14.44 -4.06
C GLU A 37 20.93 -15.13 -3.72
N THR A 38 20.05 -14.43 -3.00
CA THR A 38 18.86 -15.06 -2.39
C THR A 38 17.54 -14.38 -2.73
N GLY A 39 17.58 -13.17 -3.29
CA GLY A 39 16.41 -12.31 -3.44
C GLY A 39 16.11 -11.41 -2.23
N ASP A 40 16.85 -11.58 -1.12
CA ASP A 40 16.62 -10.89 0.16
C ASP A 40 17.92 -10.30 0.77
N PRO A 41 17.83 -9.24 1.60
CA PRO A 41 16.61 -8.55 2.00
C PRO A 41 16.18 -7.49 0.98
N GLY A 42 14.87 -7.23 0.92
CA GLY A 42 14.33 -6.04 0.27
C GLY A 42 14.65 -4.73 1.01
N LEU A 43 14.20 -3.61 0.45
CA LEU A 43 14.37 -2.28 1.06
C LEU A 43 13.01 -1.67 1.41
N LEU A 44 12.86 -1.20 2.65
CA LEU A 44 11.73 -0.41 3.12
C LEU A 44 12.23 0.95 3.62
N PHE A 45 11.66 2.02 3.08
CA PHE A 45 12.01 3.39 3.47
C PHE A 45 11.00 3.90 4.51
N LEU A 46 11.23 3.55 5.78
CA LEU A 46 10.33 3.88 6.90
C LEU A 46 10.08 5.39 7.04
N ASP A 47 11.06 6.22 6.69
CA ASP A 47 10.94 7.67 6.70
C ASP A 47 9.99 8.17 5.60
N ALA A 48 9.99 7.55 4.41
CA ALA A 48 9.03 7.86 3.35
C ALA A 48 7.61 7.41 3.73
N ILE A 49 7.50 6.21 4.30
CA ILE A 49 6.23 5.66 4.80
C ILE A 49 5.63 6.57 5.87
N ASN A 50 6.41 6.97 6.89
CA ASN A 50 5.92 7.79 7.99
C ASN A 50 5.61 9.24 7.57
N ARG A 51 6.30 9.80 6.56
CA ARG A 51 5.90 11.09 5.95
C ARG A 51 4.50 11.06 5.34
N ALA A 52 4.05 9.89 4.89
CA ALA A 52 2.72 9.67 4.31
C ALA A 52 1.74 9.00 5.29
N ASN A 53 2.11 8.84 6.58
CA ASN A 53 1.23 8.25 7.58
C ASN A 53 -0.01 9.14 7.76
N PRO A 54 -1.23 8.64 7.48
CA PRO A 54 -2.45 9.44 7.63
C PRO A 54 -2.83 9.69 9.09
N THR A 55 -2.29 8.90 10.04
CA THR A 55 -2.63 8.95 11.47
C THR A 55 -1.38 9.02 12.34
N PRO A 56 -0.53 10.05 12.20
CA PRO A 56 0.75 10.14 12.91
C PRO A 56 0.57 10.31 14.43
N ALA A 57 -0.59 10.79 14.88
CA ALA A 57 -0.93 10.92 16.30
C ALA A 57 -1.11 9.56 16.99
N LEU A 58 -1.39 8.49 16.24
CA LEU A 58 -1.58 7.14 16.78
C LEU A 58 -0.26 6.38 16.97
N GLY A 59 0.82 6.81 16.31
CA GLY A 59 2.14 6.20 16.42
C GLY A 59 2.91 6.18 15.10
N THR A 60 4.14 5.65 15.18
CA THR A 60 5.01 5.43 14.03
C THR A 60 4.74 4.07 13.39
N LEU A 61 4.84 4.02 12.07
CA LEU A 61 4.76 2.80 11.27
C LEU A 61 6.16 2.21 11.19
N ASP A 62 6.44 1.20 12.01
CA ASP A 62 7.79 0.64 12.18
C ASP A 62 8.01 -0.67 11.41
N ALA A 63 6.94 -1.26 10.88
CA ALA A 63 6.97 -2.50 10.12
C ALA A 63 5.86 -2.55 9.06
N THR A 64 5.94 -3.58 8.22
CA THR A 64 4.92 -3.93 7.23
C THR A 64 4.44 -5.36 7.49
N ASN A 65 3.35 -5.75 6.83
CA ASN A 65 2.97 -7.15 6.73
C ASN A 65 3.98 -7.92 5.83
N PRO A 66 3.91 -9.27 5.75
CA PRO A 66 4.92 -10.09 5.07
C PRO A 66 5.24 -9.72 3.62
N CYS A 67 4.29 -9.17 2.87
CA CYS A 67 4.47 -8.81 1.46
C CYS A 67 4.86 -7.33 1.26
N GLY A 68 5.02 -6.56 2.34
CA GLY A 68 5.55 -5.19 2.31
C GLY A 68 4.55 -4.10 1.90
N GLU A 69 3.35 -4.46 1.47
CA GLU A 69 2.39 -3.54 0.84
C GLU A 69 1.60 -2.71 1.84
N ILE A 70 1.42 -3.19 3.09
CA ILE A 70 0.72 -2.44 4.14
C ILE A 70 1.64 -2.15 5.31
N PRO A 71 2.06 -0.88 5.48
CA PRO A 71 2.58 -0.38 6.73
C PRO A 71 1.48 -0.33 7.81
N LEU A 72 1.75 -0.97 8.95
CA LEU A 72 0.78 -1.17 10.02
C LEU A 72 1.27 -0.57 11.34
N LEU A 73 0.35 0.01 12.11
CA LEU A 73 0.57 0.31 13.51
C LEU A 73 0.61 -1.00 14.32
N PRO A 74 1.20 -1.01 15.53
CA PRO A 74 1.16 -2.17 16.40
C PRO A 74 -0.28 -2.67 16.63
N ASN A 75 -0.49 -3.98 16.42
CA ASN A 75 -1.81 -4.64 16.48
C ASN A 75 -2.82 -4.22 15.40
N GLU A 76 -2.44 -3.47 14.37
CA GLU A 76 -3.37 -3.19 13.27
C GLU A 76 -3.46 -4.38 12.29
N ALA A 77 -4.68 -4.74 11.86
CA ALA A 77 -4.89 -5.81 10.89
C ALA A 77 -4.98 -5.30 9.45
N CYS A 78 -4.79 -6.23 8.53
CA CYS A 78 -4.81 -6.00 7.09
C CYS A 78 -6.09 -6.60 6.47
N ILE A 79 -6.94 -5.75 5.88
CA ILE A 79 -8.15 -6.18 5.16
C ILE A 79 -8.02 -5.75 3.70
N LEU A 80 -7.82 -6.73 2.82
CA LEU A 80 -7.46 -6.50 1.42
C LEU A 80 -8.54 -6.96 0.45
N GLY A 81 -8.62 -6.28 -0.69
CA GLY A 81 -9.39 -6.72 -1.85
C GLY A 81 -8.78 -6.19 -3.14
N SER A 82 -8.97 -6.91 -4.25
CA SER A 82 -8.35 -6.57 -5.53
C SER A 82 -9.38 -6.46 -6.65
N ILE A 83 -9.35 -5.35 -7.39
CA ILE A 83 -10.17 -5.15 -8.59
C ILE A 83 -9.46 -5.77 -9.80
N ASN A 84 -10.13 -6.67 -10.52
CA ASN A 84 -9.61 -7.19 -11.79
C ASN A 84 -9.79 -6.16 -12.92
N LEU A 85 -8.74 -5.40 -13.24
CA LEU A 85 -8.79 -4.34 -14.24
C LEU A 85 -9.10 -4.85 -15.65
N ALA A 86 -8.67 -6.06 -16.01
CA ALA A 86 -8.94 -6.64 -17.34
C ALA A 86 -10.43 -6.93 -17.60
N ARG A 87 -11.28 -6.88 -16.56
CA ARG A 87 -12.74 -6.97 -16.67
C ARG A 87 -13.43 -5.60 -16.80
N HIS A 88 -12.65 -4.51 -16.83
CA HIS A 88 -13.13 -3.13 -16.86
C HIS A 88 -12.77 -2.44 -18.17
N LEU A 89 -13.04 -3.14 -19.27
CA LEU A 89 -12.88 -2.62 -20.63
C LEU A 89 -14.25 -2.44 -21.28
N HIS A 90 -14.36 -1.41 -22.13
CA HIS A 90 -15.41 -1.23 -23.11
C HIS A 90 -14.86 -1.64 -24.48
N MET A 91 -15.68 -2.26 -25.33
CA MET A 91 -15.31 -2.58 -26.71
C MET A 91 -15.93 -1.55 -27.64
N ASP A 92 -15.11 -0.77 -28.33
CA ASP A 92 -15.54 0.08 -29.44
C ASP A 92 -15.05 -0.53 -30.76
N GLY A 93 -15.92 -1.33 -31.38
CA GLY A 93 -15.54 -2.20 -32.50
C GLY A 93 -14.42 -3.18 -32.10
N THR A 94 -13.27 -3.10 -32.77
CA THR A 94 -12.08 -3.93 -32.50
C THR A 94 -11.14 -3.32 -31.46
N HIS A 95 -11.40 -2.11 -30.98
CA HIS A 95 -10.50 -1.38 -30.08
C HIS A 95 -11.06 -1.35 -28.65
N PRO A 96 -10.42 -2.04 -27.69
CA PRO A 96 -10.81 -1.94 -26.29
C PRO A 96 -10.35 -0.60 -25.70
N THR A 97 -11.18 -0.02 -24.82
CA THR A 97 -10.85 1.17 -24.03
C THR A 97 -11.20 0.94 -22.56
N ILE A 98 -10.55 1.67 -21.65
CA ILE A 98 -10.79 1.52 -20.21
C ILE A 98 -12.19 2.05 -19.85
N ASN A 99 -13.02 1.20 -19.24
CA ASN A 99 -14.34 1.58 -18.76
C ASN A 99 -14.25 2.20 -17.35
N ARG A 100 -14.03 3.52 -17.31
CA ARG A 100 -13.85 4.28 -16.07
C ARG A 100 -15.09 4.27 -15.17
N ASP A 101 -16.29 4.34 -15.75
CA ASP A 101 -17.54 4.32 -14.98
C ASP A 101 -17.72 2.99 -14.24
N LYS A 102 -17.40 1.87 -14.90
CA LYS A 102 -17.41 0.56 -14.26
C LYS A 102 -16.35 0.47 -13.16
N ILE A 103 -15.14 1.02 -13.36
CA ILE A 103 -14.11 1.05 -12.31
C ILE A 103 -14.64 1.81 -11.10
N LYS A 104 -15.21 3.00 -11.30
CA LYS A 104 -15.81 3.79 -10.22
C LYS A 104 -16.85 2.99 -9.45
N GLN A 105 -17.82 2.39 -10.13
CA GLN A 105 -18.86 1.56 -9.47
C GLN A 105 -18.25 0.42 -8.65
N THR A 106 -17.26 -0.28 -9.20
CA THR A 106 -16.57 -1.37 -8.51
C THR A 106 -15.78 -0.87 -7.30
N VAL A 107 -15.09 0.27 -7.40
CA VAL A 107 -14.34 0.88 -6.28
C VAL A 107 -15.27 1.20 -5.12
N HIS A 108 -16.39 1.88 -5.37
CA HIS A 108 -17.35 2.22 -4.30
C HIS A 108 -17.93 0.96 -3.62
N THR A 109 -18.27 -0.04 -4.43
CA THR A 109 -18.75 -1.34 -3.91
C THR A 109 -17.68 -2.03 -3.07
N ALA A 110 -16.42 -2.04 -3.54
CA ALA A 110 -15.30 -2.68 -2.86
C ALA A 110 -14.94 -1.97 -1.55
N VAL A 111 -14.96 -0.64 -1.50
CA VAL A 111 -14.74 0.12 -0.25
C VAL A 111 -15.79 -0.25 0.80
N ARG A 112 -17.07 -0.26 0.44
CA ARG A 112 -18.14 -0.69 1.35
C ARG A 112 -18.01 -2.16 1.75
N PHE A 113 -17.65 -3.02 0.82
CA PHE A 113 -17.43 -4.45 1.10
C PHE A 113 -16.31 -4.63 2.14
N LEU A 114 -15.14 -4.01 1.92
CA LEU A 114 -14.01 -4.11 2.83
C LEU A 114 -14.29 -3.46 4.20
N ASP A 115 -15.03 -2.34 4.23
CA ASP A 115 -15.47 -1.74 5.48
C ASP A 115 -16.44 -2.66 6.25
N ASN A 116 -17.35 -3.35 5.56
CA ASN A 116 -18.20 -4.36 6.19
C ASN A 116 -17.40 -5.56 6.74
N VAL A 117 -16.31 -5.95 6.08
CA VAL A 117 -15.44 -7.03 6.57
C VAL A 117 -14.87 -6.68 7.95
N ILE A 118 -14.51 -5.40 8.22
CA ILE A 118 -14.10 -4.96 9.56
C ILE A 118 -15.16 -5.32 10.62
N GLU A 119 -16.45 -5.14 10.29
CA GLU A 119 -17.53 -5.37 11.24
C GLU A 119 -17.73 -6.84 11.59
N ILE A 120 -17.64 -7.71 10.58
CA ILE A 120 -17.96 -9.13 10.73
C ILE A 120 -16.75 -9.99 11.09
N ASN A 121 -15.54 -9.45 11.00
CA ASN A 121 -14.34 -10.21 11.25
C ASN A 121 -14.23 -10.62 12.73
N ARG A 122 -13.63 -11.78 12.96
CA ARG A 122 -13.29 -12.26 14.31
C ARG A 122 -11.79 -12.15 14.50
N TYR A 123 -11.37 -11.26 15.38
CA TYR A 123 -9.96 -10.98 15.60
C TYR A 123 -9.37 -11.95 16.64
N PRO A 124 -8.09 -12.33 16.49
CA PRO A 124 -7.47 -13.31 17.38
C PRO A 124 -7.13 -12.75 18.76
N THR A 125 -7.03 -11.42 18.90
CA THR A 125 -6.79 -10.75 20.19
C THR A 125 -7.64 -9.48 20.32
N PRO A 126 -8.02 -9.09 21.55
CA PRO A 126 -8.75 -7.83 21.79
C PRO A 126 -7.98 -6.59 21.34
N GLY A 127 -6.65 -6.61 21.46
CA GLY A 127 -5.79 -5.50 21.02
C GLY A 127 -5.87 -5.29 19.51
N ILE A 128 -5.90 -6.37 18.73
CA ILE A 128 -6.05 -6.30 17.28
C ILE A 128 -7.44 -5.81 16.89
N GLU A 129 -8.48 -6.30 17.57
CA GLU A 129 -9.85 -5.85 17.36
C GLU A 129 -9.99 -4.34 17.59
N GLN A 130 -9.51 -3.85 18.74
CA GLN A 130 -9.60 -2.45 19.10
C GLN A 130 -8.88 -1.55 18.08
N GLN A 131 -7.64 -1.91 17.71
CA GLN A 131 -6.86 -1.11 16.74
C GLN A 131 -7.50 -1.12 15.35
N THR A 132 -7.95 -2.28 14.88
CA THR A 132 -8.54 -2.41 13.55
C THR A 132 -9.90 -1.73 13.45
N ARG A 133 -10.77 -1.89 14.45
CA ARG A 133 -12.08 -1.20 14.49
C ARG A 133 -11.93 0.30 14.72
N GLY A 134 -10.88 0.72 15.44
CA GLY A 134 -10.59 2.12 15.71
C GLY A 134 -10.09 2.87 14.48
N ASN A 135 -9.15 2.30 13.73
CA ASN A 135 -8.55 2.96 12.56
C ASN A 135 -9.27 2.64 11.23
N ARG A 136 -9.98 1.51 11.17
CA ARG A 136 -10.74 1.02 10.01
C ARG A 136 -9.94 0.99 8.70
N LYS A 137 -8.65 0.69 8.77
CA LYS A 137 -7.78 0.64 7.60
C LYS A 137 -8.17 -0.51 6.66
N ILE A 138 -8.27 -0.21 5.38
CA ILE A 138 -8.50 -1.19 4.30
C ILE A 138 -7.44 -1.01 3.20
N GLY A 139 -7.13 -2.09 2.48
CA GLY A 139 -6.25 -2.08 1.31
C GLY A 139 -6.99 -2.51 0.06
N LEU A 140 -7.53 -1.55 -0.69
CA LEU A 140 -8.11 -1.80 -2.01
C LEU A 140 -7.01 -1.72 -3.07
N GLY A 141 -6.61 -2.87 -3.59
CA GLY A 141 -5.62 -3.02 -4.65
C GLY A 141 -6.24 -3.36 -6.00
N VAL A 142 -5.37 -3.73 -6.94
CA VAL A 142 -5.73 -4.14 -8.31
C VAL A 142 -5.03 -5.43 -8.70
N MET A 143 -5.63 -6.15 -9.62
CA MET A 143 -5.02 -7.26 -10.34
C MET A 143 -5.37 -7.17 -11.83
N GLY A 144 -4.70 -7.96 -12.67
CA GLY A 144 -4.98 -7.97 -14.11
C GLY A 144 -4.49 -6.73 -14.87
N PHE A 145 -3.59 -5.93 -14.30
CA PHE A 145 -3.01 -4.76 -14.98
C PHE A 145 -2.24 -5.16 -16.25
N ALA A 146 -1.42 -6.23 -16.19
CA ALA A 146 -0.71 -6.72 -17.37
C ALA A 146 -1.69 -7.22 -18.47
N GLU A 147 -2.76 -7.94 -18.10
CA GLU A 147 -3.79 -8.37 -19.05
C GLU A 147 -4.56 -7.17 -19.64
N LEU A 148 -4.82 -6.13 -18.84
CA LEU A 148 -5.39 -4.88 -19.32
C LEU A 148 -4.50 -4.27 -20.41
N LEU A 149 -3.20 -4.11 -20.15
CA LEU A 149 -2.26 -3.53 -21.10
C LEU A 149 -2.16 -4.35 -22.39
N ILE A 150 -2.09 -5.68 -22.29
CA ILE A 150 -2.09 -6.59 -23.46
C ILE A 150 -3.33 -6.34 -24.33
N ARG A 151 -4.51 -6.25 -23.73
CA ARG A 151 -5.76 -6.01 -24.46
C ARG A 151 -5.77 -4.64 -25.13
N LEU A 152 -5.23 -3.62 -24.48
CA LEU A 152 -5.08 -2.27 -25.04
C LEU A 152 -3.99 -2.18 -26.11
N GLY A 153 -3.17 -3.22 -26.30
CA GLY A 153 -2.03 -3.20 -27.22
C GLY A 153 -0.83 -2.40 -26.70
N ILE A 154 -0.76 -2.15 -25.39
CA ILE A 154 0.27 -1.33 -24.75
C ILE A 154 1.40 -2.23 -24.20
N PRO A 155 2.66 -2.07 -24.63
CA PRO A 155 3.78 -2.78 -24.04
C PRO A 155 3.99 -2.39 -22.57
N TYR A 156 4.19 -3.35 -21.67
CA TYR A 156 4.37 -3.08 -20.24
C TYR A 156 5.55 -2.15 -19.93
N ASN A 157 6.65 -2.30 -20.68
CA ASN A 157 7.88 -1.52 -20.54
C ASN A 157 7.86 -0.22 -21.36
N SER A 158 6.73 0.48 -21.41
CA SER A 158 6.55 1.71 -22.18
C SER A 158 6.18 2.90 -21.30
N PRO A 159 6.48 4.14 -21.72
CA PRO A 159 5.96 5.35 -21.06
C PRO A 159 4.43 5.37 -20.98
N GLU A 160 3.75 4.84 -22.00
CA GLU A 160 2.29 4.75 -22.05
C GLU A 160 1.72 3.81 -20.97
N ALA A 161 2.39 2.69 -20.66
CA ALA A 161 1.99 1.82 -19.57
C ALA A 161 2.13 2.50 -18.20
N ILE A 162 3.18 3.32 -18.01
CA ILE A 162 3.38 4.10 -16.79
C ILE A 162 2.25 5.13 -16.65
N GLU A 163 1.99 5.92 -17.69
CA GLU A 163 0.92 6.93 -17.70
C GLU A 163 -0.46 6.30 -17.46
N THR A 164 -0.72 5.14 -18.08
CA THR A 164 -1.96 4.37 -17.88
C THR A 164 -2.10 3.94 -16.42
N GLY A 165 -1.03 3.43 -15.82
CA GLY A 165 -1.00 3.04 -14.41
C GLY A 165 -1.23 4.21 -13.46
N GLU A 166 -0.57 5.34 -13.71
CA GLU A 166 -0.73 6.58 -12.92
C GLU A 166 -2.15 7.11 -12.96
N HIS A 167 -2.76 7.18 -14.15
CA HIS A 167 -4.14 7.64 -14.30
C HIS A 167 -5.13 6.68 -13.63
N LEU A 168 -4.99 5.38 -13.84
CA LEU A 168 -5.85 4.38 -13.21
C LEU A 168 -5.78 4.44 -11.68
N MET A 169 -4.58 4.43 -11.11
CA MET A 169 -4.42 4.45 -9.64
C MET A 169 -4.83 5.79 -9.03
N ARG A 170 -4.68 6.90 -9.75
CA ARG A 170 -5.21 8.21 -9.34
C ARG A 170 -6.73 8.18 -9.26
N ASP A 171 -7.40 7.69 -10.30
CA ASP A 171 -8.87 7.61 -10.35
C ASP A 171 -9.40 6.66 -9.26
N ILE A 172 -8.78 5.49 -9.09
CA ILE A 172 -9.14 4.52 -8.03
C ILE A 172 -8.96 5.14 -6.64
N ALA A 173 -7.84 5.81 -6.37
CA ALA A 173 -7.59 6.42 -5.07
C ALA A 173 -8.57 7.57 -4.77
N GLN A 174 -8.92 8.38 -5.77
CA GLN A 174 -9.91 9.45 -5.61
C GLN A 174 -11.31 8.90 -5.33
N GLU A 175 -11.76 7.90 -6.11
CA GLU A 175 -13.06 7.28 -5.92
C GLU A 175 -13.13 6.48 -4.61
N ALA A 176 -12.04 5.84 -4.17
CA ALA A 176 -11.99 5.14 -2.90
C ALA A 176 -12.17 6.11 -1.72
N ARG A 177 -11.50 7.28 -1.76
CA ARG A 177 -11.69 8.35 -0.77
C ARG A 177 -13.11 8.91 -0.78
N ARG A 178 -13.71 9.09 -1.97
CA ARG A 178 -15.13 9.50 -2.09
C ARG A 178 -16.07 8.46 -1.49
N GLY A 179 -15.84 7.17 -1.77
CA GLY A 179 -16.60 6.08 -1.17
C GLY A 179 -16.46 6.05 0.36
N SER A 180 -15.25 6.26 0.88
CA SER A 180 -15.00 6.37 2.32
C SER A 180 -15.71 7.57 2.95
N ALA A 181 -15.68 8.75 2.30
CA ALA A 181 -16.42 9.93 2.76
C ALA A 181 -17.95 9.70 2.78
N HIS A 182 -18.48 8.96 1.80
CA HIS A 182 -19.89 8.59 1.77
C HIS A 182 -20.25 7.65 2.94
N LEU A 183 -19.40 6.65 3.23
CA LEU A 183 -19.58 5.79 4.40
C LEU A 183 -19.50 6.59 5.71
N ALA A 184 -18.61 7.59 5.79
CA ALA A 184 -18.52 8.45 6.97
C ALA A 184 -19.81 9.27 7.20
N ALA A 185 -20.48 9.72 6.13
CA ALA A 185 -21.77 10.38 6.24
C ALA A 185 -22.90 9.45 6.71
N GLU A 186 -22.82 8.15 6.39
CA GLU A 186 -23.81 7.14 6.78
C GLU A 186 -23.55 6.57 8.19
N ARG A 187 -22.29 6.28 8.53
CA ARG A 187 -21.87 5.51 9.71
C ARG A 187 -21.11 6.32 10.77
N GLY A 188 -20.77 7.57 10.45
CA GLY A 188 -19.80 8.37 11.20
C GLY A 188 -18.37 8.14 10.73
N VAL A 189 -17.48 9.07 11.07
CA VAL A 189 -16.03 8.91 10.85
C VAL A 189 -15.48 7.74 11.68
N PHE A 190 -14.33 7.20 11.30
CA PHE A 190 -13.70 6.14 12.08
C PHE A 190 -13.32 6.66 13.48
N PRO A 191 -13.36 5.83 14.54
CA PRO A 191 -13.17 6.28 15.92
C PRO A 191 -11.86 7.05 16.19
N PHE A 192 -10.80 6.79 15.42
CA PHE A 192 -9.50 7.45 15.55
C PHE A 192 -9.25 8.60 14.56
N TRP A 193 -10.31 9.17 13.96
CA TRP A 193 -10.23 10.27 12.97
C TRP A 193 -9.57 11.54 13.52
#